data_AF-A0A7C5V1S5-F1
#
_entry.id   AF-A0A7C5V1S5-F1
#
_cell.length_a   1.000
_cell.length_b   1.000
_cell.length_c   1.000
_cell.angle_alpha   90.00
_cell.angle_beta   90.00
_cell.angle_gamma   90.00
#
_symmetry.space_group_name_H-M   'P 1'
#
loop_
_entity.id
_entity.type
_entity.pdbx_description
1 polymer ?
#
loop_
_entity_poly.entity_id
_entity_poly.type
_entity_poly.pdbx_seq_one_letter_code
_entity_poly.pdbx_strand_id
1 'polypeptide(L)'
;MSLKDLLSRLANQRNYPPTGHGSGTSEIESVPDFVEPLVGWRAWKVWAPAFDSDSCPGLTSIILNESWMPRRRIAAEHNFDLTARCRGLLDLECSCGIYAFKDPDEAFAYAARVRDRFLGIANDVALGEVSLWGRVVECERGFRAEFAYPRHIYLPSTFSRFISVVRCAFGVPTGIYASPCEEISISGFDRHHRIKSQVLLSKSLELARPDVFPHEVAFYDAGSF
;
A
#
# COMPACT_ATOMS: atom_id res chain seq x y z
N MET A 1 37.58 -29.95 30.82
CA MET A 1 38.38 -28.93 30.11
C MET A 1 37.59 -27.63 30.07
N SER A 2 38.26 -26.53 30.39
CA SER A 2 37.72 -25.29 30.94
C SER A 2 37.75 -24.15 29.92
N LEU A 3 36.91 -23.13 30.11
CA LEU A 3 36.75 -21.88 29.33
C LEU A 3 38.04 -21.07 29.09
N LYS A 4 39.19 -21.52 29.62
CA LYS A 4 40.52 -20.91 29.43
C LYS A 4 41.20 -21.32 28.11
N ASP A 5 40.79 -22.43 27.47
CA ASP A 5 41.42 -22.90 26.22
C ASP A 5 40.94 -22.18 24.94
N LEU A 6 39.86 -21.40 25.02
CA LEU A 6 39.29 -20.69 23.86
C LEU A 6 39.88 -19.29 23.67
N LEU A 7 40.49 -18.71 24.71
CA LEU A 7 41.09 -17.36 24.65
C LEU A 7 42.56 -17.35 24.24
N SER A 8 43.23 -18.51 24.15
CA SER A 8 44.63 -18.60 23.72
C SER A 8 44.81 -18.67 22.20
N ARG A 9 43.73 -18.86 21.42
CA ARG A 9 43.80 -18.89 19.94
C ARG A 9 43.68 -17.53 19.27
N LEU A 10 43.34 -16.47 20.01
CA LEU A 10 43.19 -15.11 19.46
C LEU A 10 44.39 -14.20 19.71
N ALA A 11 45.43 -14.66 20.43
CA ALA A 11 46.54 -13.81 20.86
C ALA A 11 47.85 -13.99 20.09
N ASN A 12 47.90 -14.76 18.98
CA ASN A 12 49.19 -15.03 18.33
C ASN A 12 49.15 -15.10 16.80
N GLN A 13 48.68 -14.02 16.17
CA GLN A 13 49.03 -13.71 14.77
C GLN A 13 49.74 -12.37 14.68
N ARG A 14 50.89 -12.27 15.36
CA ARG A 14 52.01 -11.46 14.88
C ARG A 14 52.90 -12.41 14.10
N ASN A 15 52.82 -12.36 12.77
CA ASN A 15 53.91 -12.71 11.87
C ASN A 15 53.54 -12.22 10.47
N TYR A 16 54.20 -11.16 10.01
CA TYR A 16 54.38 -10.85 8.60
C TYR A 16 55.90 -10.86 8.34
N PRO A 17 56.32 -11.50 7.24
CA PRO A 17 57.23 -10.81 6.32
C PRO A 17 56.73 -10.89 4.86
N PRO A 18 57.32 -10.11 3.94
CA PRO A 18 56.54 -9.34 2.98
C PRO A 18 56.63 -9.83 1.53
N THR A 19 56.00 -9.02 0.66
CA THR A 19 56.16 -8.89 -0.80
C THR A 19 55.46 -9.92 -1.69
N GLY A 20 54.30 -9.49 -2.19
CA GLY A 20 53.73 -9.89 -3.47
C GLY A 20 52.78 -8.78 -3.92
N HIS A 21 53.23 -7.93 -4.85
CA HIS A 21 52.43 -6.90 -5.48
C HIS A 21 51.36 -7.57 -6.34
N GLY A 22 50.16 -7.74 -5.78
CA GLY A 22 48.97 -8.18 -6.49
C GLY A 22 47.88 -7.18 -6.18
N SER A 23 47.60 -6.29 -7.13
CA SER A 23 46.50 -5.33 -7.09
C SER A 23 45.16 -6.07 -7.12
N GLY A 24 44.75 -6.61 -5.97
CA GLY A 24 43.38 -7.00 -5.71
C GLY A 24 42.74 -5.90 -4.89
N THR A 25 42.06 -4.97 -5.56
CA THR A 25 41.03 -4.15 -4.93
C THR A 25 39.97 -5.11 -4.39
N SER A 26 40.12 -5.50 -3.12
CA SER A 26 39.04 -6.03 -2.30
C SER A 26 38.04 -4.90 -2.15
N GLU A 27 37.18 -4.73 -3.15
CA GLU A 27 35.94 -3.98 -3.02
C GLU A 27 35.20 -4.58 -1.83
N ILE A 28 35.25 -3.88 -0.70
CA ILE A 28 34.33 -4.13 0.40
C ILE A 28 32.97 -3.76 -0.19
N GLU A 29 32.25 -4.76 -0.68
CA GLU A 29 30.86 -4.64 -1.11
C GLU A 29 30.07 -4.15 0.10
N SER A 30 29.80 -2.85 0.15
CA SER A 30 29.11 -2.22 1.26
C SER A 30 27.71 -2.82 1.34
N VAL A 31 27.41 -3.52 2.44
CA VAL A 31 26.04 -3.92 2.75
C VAL A 31 25.19 -2.65 2.77
N PRO A 32 24.12 -2.56 1.95
CA PRO A 32 23.27 -1.37 1.92
C PRO A 32 22.79 -1.05 3.33
N ASP A 33 23.08 0.16 3.79
CA ASP A 33 22.65 0.68 5.09
C ASP A 33 21.17 1.12 5.09
N PHE A 34 20.55 1.11 3.91
CA PHE A 34 19.12 1.32 3.71
C PHE A 34 18.44 0.09 3.13
N VAL A 35 17.41 -0.38 3.84
CA VAL A 35 16.43 -1.34 3.32
C VAL A 35 15.18 -0.56 2.99
N GLU A 36 14.86 -0.42 1.70
CA GLU A 36 13.58 0.14 1.29
C GLU A 36 12.44 -0.79 1.73
N PRO A 37 11.31 -0.25 2.21
CA PRO A 37 10.17 -1.10 2.54
C PRO A 37 9.65 -1.75 1.27
N LEU A 38 9.21 -3.00 1.38
CA LEU A 38 8.56 -3.69 0.28
C LEU A 38 7.23 -3.00 -0.01
N VAL A 39 6.96 -2.70 -1.28
CA VAL A 39 5.74 -2.00 -1.69
C VAL A 39 4.74 -2.99 -2.27
N GLY A 40 3.48 -2.87 -1.85
CA GLY A 40 2.35 -3.57 -2.46
C GLY A 40 1.14 -2.65 -2.62
N TRP A 41 0.05 -3.20 -3.14
CA TRP A 41 -1.21 -2.51 -3.38
C TRP A 41 -2.29 -2.96 -2.41
N ARG A 42 -3.07 -2.01 -1.89
CA ARG A 42 -4.15 -2.30 -0.94
C ARG A 42 -5.39 -1.50 -1.27
N ALA A 43 -6.52 -2.07 -0.83
CA ALA A 43 -7.81 -1.42 -0.84
C ALA A 43 -8.29 -1.21 0.62
N TRP A 44 -8.91 -0.07 0.87
CA TRP A 44 -9.44 0.34 2.18
C TRP A 44 -10.89 0.78 2.03
N LYS A 45 -11.73 0.46 3.01
CA LYS A 45 -13.03 1.13 3.13
C LYS A 45 -12.77 2.59 3.49
N VAL A 46 -13.44 3.51 2.81
CA VAL A 46 -13.42 4.93 3.14
C VAL A 46 -14.82 5.39 3.53
N TRP A 47 -14.91 6.22 4.56
CA TRP A 47 -16.18 6.83 4.97
C TRP A 47 -15.94 8.29 5.37
N ALA A 48 -16.87 9.15 4.96
CA ALA A 48 -16.86 10.56 5.35
C ALA A 48 -17.48 10.71 6.74
N PRO A 49 -16.91 11.55 7.63
CA PRO A 49 -17.47 11.75 8.97
C PRO A 49 -18.83 12.46 8.91
N ALA A 50 -19.79 11.95 9.66
CA ALA A 50 -21.18 12.41 9.59
C ALA A 50 -21.41 13.82 10.16
N PHE A 51 -20.55 14.27 11.07
CA PHE A 51 -20.75 15.49 11.85
C PHE A 51 -19.79 16.62 11.51
N ASP A 52 -18.67 16.33 10.85
CA ASP A 52 -17.66 17.30 10.46
C ASP A 52 -17.26 17.02 9.01
N SER A 53 -17.90 17.74 8.08
CA SER A 53 -17.70 17.58 6.64
C SER A 53 -16.29 17.92 6.17
N ASP A 54 -15.49 18.58 7.00
CA ASP A 54 -14.12 19.00 6.69
C ASP A 54 -13.07 18.10 7.37
N SER A 55 -13.50 17.23 8.29
CA SER A 55 -12.60 16.26 8.93
C SER A 55 -12.13 15.18 7.96
N CYS A 56 -10.96 14.61 8.26
CA CYS A 56 -10.35 13.57 7.43
C CYS A 56 -11.25 12.32 7.39
N PRO A 57 -11.57 11.80 6.19
CA PRO A 57 -12.21 10.50 6.04
C PRO A 57 -11.46 9.40 6.78
N GLY A 58 -12.22 8.49 7.38
CA GLY A 58 -11.67 7.30 8.01
C GLY A 58 -11.32 6.25 6.96
N LEU A 59 -10.16 5.59 7.12
CA LEU A 59 -9.78 4.42 6.34
C LEU A 59 -9.80 3.18 7.23
N THR A 60 -10.43 2.10 6.78
CA THR A 60 -10.43 0.82 7.52
C THR A 60 -10.10 -0.38 6.65
N SER A 61 -9.66 -1.46 7.31
CA SER A 61 -9.50 -2.76 6.67
C SER A 61 -10.82 -3.22 6.07
N ILE A 62 -10.77 -3.71 4.82
CA ILE A 62 -11.97 -4.19 4.11
C ILE A 62 -12.71 -5.26 4.89
N ILE A 63 -11.98 -6.22 5.47
CA ILE A 63 -12.59 -7.36 6.19
C ILE A 63 -12.70 -7.06 7.69
N LEU A 64 -11.60 -6.63 8.32
CA LEU A 64 -11.49 -6.63 9.78
C LEU A 64 -11.96 -5.33 10.45
N ASN A 65 -12.38 -4.33 9.67
CA ASN A 65 -12.74 -2.98 10.13
C ASN A 65 -11.67 -2.26 10.98
N GLU A 66 -10.43 -2.78 11.01
CA GLU A 66 -9.28 -2.19 11.69
C GLU A 66 -8.97 -0.80 11.13
N SER A 67 -8.79 0.19 12.00
CA SER A 67 -8.70 1.60 11.61
C SER A 67 -7.27 2.01 11.26
N TRP A 68 -7.11 2.58 10.07
CA TRP A 68 -5.84 3.10 9.58
C TRP A 68 -5.68 4.56 10.02
N MET A 69 -5.12 4.74 11.22
CA MET A 69 -4.93 6.07 11.79
C MET A 69 -3.83 6.86 11.06
N PRO A 70 -4.04 8.18 10.82
CA PRO A 70 -3.02 9.03 10.25
C PRO A 70 -1.71 9.01 11.05
N ARG A 71 -0.58 8.92 10.35
CA ARG A 71 0.79 8.95 10.89
C ARG A 71 1.08 7.86 11.92
N ARG A 72 0.30 6.79 11.92
CA ARG A 72 0.50 5.60 12.74
C ARG A 72 0.62 4.38 11.86
N ARG A 73 1.70 3.63 12.02
CA ARG A 73 1.82 2.32 11.39
C ARG A 73 0.73 1.40 11.92
N ILE A 74 0.22 0.54 11.06
CA ILE A 74 -0.56 -0.62 11.48
C ILE A 74 0.41 -1.74 11.82
N ALA A 75 0.12 -2.43 12.92
CA ALA A 75 0.77 -3.68 13.29
C ALA A 75 -0.25 -4.81 13.14
N ALA A 76 0.17 -5.92 12.54
CA ALA A 76 -0.58 -7.15 12.62
C ALA A 76 -0.58 -7.59 14.09
N GLU A 77 -1.76 -7.89 14.62
CA GLU A 77 -1.94 -8.46 15.95
C GLU A 77 -2.58 -9.84 15.83
N HIS A 78 -2.27 -10.76 16.74
CA HIS A 78 -2.87 -12.10 16.84
C HIS A 78 -4.33 -12.09 17.30
N ASN A 79 -5.03 -10.97 17.18
CA ASN A 79 -6.38 -10.81 17.67
C ASN A 79 -7.44 -11.45 16.74
N PHE A 80 -7.03 -11.96 15.58
CA PHE A 80 -7.94 -12.36 14.51
C PHE A 80 -7.69 -13.79 14.03
N ASP A 81 -7.92 -14.77 14.91
CA ASP A 81 -8.57 -16.03 14.52
C ASP A 81 -9.14 -16.80 15.74
N LEU A 82 -10.35 -17.34 15.56
CA LEU A 82 -11.13 -18.13 16.51
C LEU A 82 -10.76 -19.63 16.51
N THR A 83 -9.73 -20.07 15.77
CA THR A 83 -9.26 -21.48 15.80
C THR A 83 -7.76 -21.70 15.49
N ALA A 84 -7.04 -20.72 14.92
CA ALA A 84 -5.64 -20.91 14.54
C ALA A 84 -4.71 -20.86 15.76
N ARG A 85 -3.90 -21.92 15.96
CA ARG A 85 -2.81 -21.92 16.96
C ARG A 85 -1.64 -21.09 16.43
N CYS A 86 -1.77 -19.77 16.43
CA CYS A 86 -0.68 -18.92 15.98
C CYS A 86 0.50 -19.00 16.98
N ARG A 87 1.62 -19.58 16.55
CA ARG A 87 2.86 -19.69 17.36
C ARG A 87 3.81 -18.51 17.17
N GLY A 88 3.42 -17.52 16.38
CA GLY A 88 4.20 -16.31 16.11
C GLY A 88 3.53 -15.44 15.04
N LEU A 89 3.93 -14.17 14.97
CA LEU A 89 3.41 -13.25 13.97
C LEU A 89 3.88 -13.72 12.59
N LEU A 90 2.93 -14.00 11.69
CA LEU A 90 3.18 -14.54 10.34
C LEU A 90 3.78 -15.95 10.29
N ASP A 91 3.45 -16.82 11.25
CA ASP A 91 3.62 -18.26 11.04
C ASP A 91 3.00 -18.67 9.69
N LEU A 92 3.65 -19.54 8.91
CA LEU A 92 3.18 -19.90 7.57
C LEU A 92 1.77 -20.49 7.62
N GLU A 93 1.42 -21.14 8.73
CA GLU A 93 0.12 -21.73 8.99
C GLU A 93 -0.91 -20.75 9.61
N CYS A 94 -0.46 -19.60 10.11
CA CYS A 94 -1.34 -18.58 10.72
C CYS A 94 -1.78 -17.60 9.64
N SER A 95 -3.07 -17.25 9.56
CA SER A 95 -3.62 -16.32 8.57
C SER A 95 -3.48 -14.83 8.96
N CYS A 96 -3.02 -14.55 10.18
CA CYS A 96 -2.84 -13.19 10.70
C CYS A 96 -1.78 -12.43 9.91
N GLY A 97 -2.08 -11.19 9.53
CA GLY A 97 -1.14 -10.32 8.84
C GLY A 97 -1.82 -9.21 8.05
N ILE A 98 -1.01 -8.24 7.62
CA ILE A 98 -1.46 -7.17 6.75
C ILE A 98 -1.20 -7.59 5.30
N TYR A 99 -2.28 -7.85 4.56
CA TYR A 99 -2.20 -8.27 3.16
C TYR A 99 -2.11 -7.08 2.19
N ALA A 100 -1.31 -7.24 1.15
CA ALA A 100 -1.26 -6.35 -0.02
C ALA A 100 -1.08 -7.19 -1.28
N PHE A 101 -1.60 -6.72 -2.41
CA PHE A 101 -1.41 -7.30 -3.73
C PHE A 101 -0.09 -6.84 -4.34
N LYS A 102 0.45 -7.61 -5.29
CA LYS A 102 1.57 -7.15 -6.12
C LYS A 102 1.12 -6.14 -7.17
N ASP A 103 -0.11 -6.32 -7.65
CA ASP A 103 -0.65 -5.67 -8.82
C ASP A 103 -1.86 -4.77 -8.46
N PRO A 104 -1.94 -3.54 -8.99
CA PRO A 104 -3.04 -2.61 -8.75
C PRO A 104 -4.39 -3.11 -9.29
N ASP A 105 -4.40 -3.78 -10.44
CA ASP A 105 -5.64 -4.27 -11.06
C ASP A 105 -6.23 -5.42 -10.23
N GLU A 106 -5.37 -6.25 -9.65
CA GLU A 106 -5.81 -7.26 -8.68
C GLU A 106 -6.42 -6.66 -7.41
N ALA A 107 -5.84 -5.56 -6.89
CA ALA A 107 -6.38 -4.84 -5.75
C ALA A 107 -7.73 -4.20 -6.08
N PHE A 108 -7.86 -3.63 -7.28
CA PHE A 108 -9.10 -3.05 -7.78
C PHE A 108 -10.18 -4.12 -7.99
N ALA A 109 -9.86 -5.22 -8.68
CA ALA A 109 -10.79 -6.32 -8.90
C ALA A 109 -11.27 -6.93 -7.57
N TYR A 110 -10.38 -7.00 -6.56
CA TYR A 110 -10.76 -7.38 -5.21
C TYR A 110 -11.73 -6.38 -4.57
N ALA A 111 -11.45 -5.08 -4.65
CA ALA A 111 -12.35 -4.03 -4.15
C ALA A 111 -13.74 -4.08 -4.80
N ALA A 112 -13.81 -4.24 -6.13
CA ALA A 112 -15.06 -4.34 -6.87
C ALA A 112 -15.90 -5.55 -6.41
N ARG A 113 -15.29 -6.73 -6.28
CA ARG A 113 -15.98 -7.95 -5.78
C ARG A 113 -16.52 -7.78 -4.38
N VAL A 114 -15.80 -7.05 -3.52
CA VAL A 114 -16.24 -6.81 -2.15
C VAL A 114 -17.43 -5.85 -2.11
N ARG A 115 -17.41 -4.78 -2.93
CA ARG A 115 -18.54 -3.87 -3.11
C ARG A 115 -19.82 -4.63 -3.50
N ASP A 116 -19.71 -5.55 -4.45
CA ASP A 116 -20.85 -6.34 -4.94
C ASP A 116 -21.40 -7.30 -3.87
N ARG A 117 -20.54 -7.87 -3.03
CA ARG A 117 -20.92 -8.83 -1.98
C ARG A 117 -21.76 -8.19 -0.85
N PHE A 118 -21.61 -6.90 -0.59
CA PHE A 118 -22.34 -6.19 0.48
C PHE A 118 -23.72 -5.66 0.05
N LEU A 119 -24.35 -6.26 -0.96
CA LEU A 119 -25.75 -6.07 -1.37
C LEU A 119 -26.17 -4.58 -1.51
N GLY A 120 -25.31 -3.76 -2.12
CA GLY A 120 -25.66 -2.37 -2.44
C GLY A 120 -25.52 -1.37 -1.28
N ILE A 121 -24.95 -1.76 -0.13
CA ILE A 121 -24.39 -0.76 0.79
C ILE A 121 -23.14 -0.20 0.10
N ALA A 122 -23.27 1.00 -0.47
CA ALA A 122 -22.19 1.76 -1.08
C ALA A 122 -21.09 1.99 -0.03
N ASN A 123 -20.13 1.07 0.02
CA ASN A 123 -18.87 1.30 0.70
C ASN A 123 -17.97 1.90 -0.37
N ASP A 124 -17.73 3.20 -0.25
CA ASP A 124 -16.66 3.82 -1.00
C ASP A 124 -15.33 3.13 -0.62
N VAL A 125 -14.51 2.85 -1.62
CA VAL A 125 -13.24 2.16 -1.44
C VAL A 125 -12.12 3.07 -1.93
N ALA A 126 -11.10 3.26 -1.10
CA ALA A 126 -9.84 3.84 -1.52
C ALA A 126 -8.87 2.74 -1.94
N LEU A 127 -7.98 3.04 -2.88
CA LEU A 127 -6.91 2.15 -3.36
C LEU A 127 -5.57 2.80 -3.13
N GLY A 128 -4.48 2.05 -3.22
CA GLY A 128 -3.16 2.66 -3.30
C GLY A 128 -2.04 1.78 -2.80
N GLU A 129 -0.85 2.36 -2.87
CA GLU A 129 0.37 1.70 -2.45
C GLU A 129 0.50 1.69 -0.93
N VAL A 130 1.08 0.62 -0.43
CA VAL A 130 1.36 0.42 0.98
C VAL A 130 2.80 -0.02 1.16
N SER A 131 3.53 0.66 2.04
CA SER A 131 4.84 0.23 2.49
C SER A 131 4.67 -0.89 3.52
N LEU A 132 5.41 -1.97 3.35
CA LEU A 132 5.38 -3.17 4.18
C LEU A 132 6.77 -3.42 4.78
N TRP A 133 6.84 -3.72 6.07
CA TRP A 133 8.11 -4.00 6.75
C TRP A 133 7.92 -4.86 8.01
N GLY A 134 9.03 -5.09 8.72
CA GLY A 134 9.13 -6.12 9.76
C GLY A 134 9.33 -7.47 9.09
N ARG A 135 8.63 -8.50 9.56
CA ARG A 135 8.56 -9.76 8.80
C ARG A 135 7.56 -9.63 7.65
N VAL A 136 7.98 -10.04 6.46
CA VAL A 136 7.16 -10.05 5.24
C VAL A 136 7.24 -11.44 4.60
N VAL A 137 6.08 -12.00 4.25
CA VAL A 137 5.96 -13.29 3.57
C VAL A 137 5.32 -13.04 2.21
N GLU A 138 5.96 -13.53 1.15
CA GLU A 138 5.38 -13.54 -0.17
C GLU A 138 4.26 -14.60 -0.24
N CYS A 139 3.15 -14.23 -0.86
CA CYS A 139 1.98 -15.08 -1.08
C CYS A 139 1.69 -15.15 -2.58
N GLU A 140 0.80 -16.06 -2.98
CA GLU A 140 0.44 -16.29 -4.39
C GLU A 140 0.14 -15.00 -5.16
N ARG A 141 -0.66 -14.11 -4.56
CA ARG A 141 -1.17 -12.88 -5.20
C ARG A 141 -0.52 -11.59 -4.67
N GLY A 142 0.45 -11.70 -3.77
CA GLY A 142 0.76 -10.57 -2.91
C GLY A 142 1.77 -10.82 -1.82
N PHE A 143 1.62 -10.06 -0.75
CA PHE A 143 2.47 -10.07 0.42
C PHE A 143 1.61 -10.08 1.67
N ARG A 144 2.18 -10.61 2.75
CA ARG A 144 1.63 -10.56 4.09
C ARG A 144 2.70 -10.06 5.04
N ALA A 145 2.44 -8.93 5.68
CA ALA A 145 3.43 -8.22 6.50
C ALA A 145 3.00 -8.04 7.95
N GLU A 146 4.00 -7.77 8.78
CA GLU A 146 3.86 -7.45 10.20
C GLU A 146 3.47 -5.99 10.39
N PHE A 147 4.14 -5.08 9.69
CA PHE A 147 3.85 -3.66 9.73
C PHE A 147 3.50 -3.13 8.36
N ALA A 148 2.63 -2.11 8.35
CA ALA A 148 2.30 -1.40 7.15
C ALA A 148 1.93 0.05 7.41
N TYR A 149 2.11 0.88 6.39
CA TYR A 149 1.57 2.24 6.34
C TYR A 149 1.33 2.64 4.88
N PRO A 150 0.27 3.43 4.58
CA PRO A 150 0.04 3.89 3.22
C PRO A 150 1.28 4.61 2.70
N ARG A 151 1.61 4.36 1.43
CA ARG A 151 2.65 5.06 0.68
C ARG A 151 2.02 6.03 -0.32
N HIS A 152 0.88 5.65 -0.88
CA HIS A 152 0.05 6.46 -1.75
C HIS A 152 -1.42 6.13 -1.51
N ILE A 153 -2.32 7.12 -1.54
CA ILE A 153 -3.76 6.90 -1.41
C ILE A 153 -4.48 7.46 -2.64
N TYR A 154 -5.34 6.68 -3.26
CA TYR A 154 -6.24 7.08 -4.32
C TYR A 154 -7.67 6.95 -3.82
N LEU A 155 -8.36 8.08 -3.74
CA LEU A 155 -9.75 8.15 -3.33
C LEU A 155 -10.67 7.90 -4.55
N PRO A 156 -11.89 7.39 -4.33
CA PRO A 156 -12.89 7.40 -5.39
C PRO A 156 -13.23 8.84 -5.76
N SER A 157 -13.70 9.06 -7.00
CA SER A 157 -13.96 10.39 -7.54
C SER A 157 -14.94 11.23 -6.70
N THR A 158 -15.89 10.56 -6.04
CA THR A 158 -16.86 11.10 -5.06
C THR A 158 -16.21 11.72 -3.83
N PHE A 159 -14.95 11.39 -3.53
CA PHE A 159 -14.16 11.89 -2.40
C PHE A 159 -13.11 12.94 -2.79
N SER A 160 -13.12 13.44 -4.03
CA SER A 160 -12.14 14.42 -4.53
C SER A 160 -11.96 15.65 -3.64
N ARG A 161 -13.01 16.14 -2.97
CA ARG A 161 -12.91 17.28 -2.03
C ARG A 161 -12.01 17.02 -0.82
N PHE A 162 -11.76 15.76 -0.47
CA PHE A 162 -10.97 15.37 0.70
C PHE A 162 -9.49 15.16 0.41
N ILE A 163 -9.06 15.24 -0.86
CA ILE A 163 -7.67 14.99 -1.28
C ILE A 163 -6.67 15.74 -0.39
N SER A 164 -6.84 17.05 -0.22
CA SER A 164 -5.92 17.88 0.56
C SER A 164 -5.89 17.49 2.03
N VAL A 165 -7.06 17.18 2.62
CA VAL A 165 -7.16 16.81 4.03
C VAL A 165 -6.53 15.43 4.28
N VAL A 166 -6.81 14.44 3.42
CA VAL A 166 -6.21 13.10 3.51
C VAL A 166 -4.70 13.18 3.33
N ARG A 167 -4.23 13.92 2.31
CA ARG A 167 -2.80 14.15 2.07
C ARG A 167 -2.12 14.75 3.28
N CYS A 168 -2.70 15.79 3.88
CA CYS A 168 -2.14 16.45 5.07
C CYS A 168 -2.20 15.56 6.31
N ALA A 169 -3.30 14.83 6.53
CA ALA A 169 -3.48 13.99 7.70
C ALA A 169 -2.50 12.81 7.67
N PHE A 170 -2.54 12.01 6.60
CA PHE A 170 -1.68 10.84 6.44
C PHE A 170 -0.23 11.20 6.07
N GLY A 171 0.03 12.39 5.54
CA GLY A 171 1.38 12.77 5.12
C GLY A 171 1.91 11.92 3.96
N VAL A 172 1.01 11.46 3.09
CA VAL A 172 1.32 10.66 1.90
C VAL A 172 0.68 11.30 0.68
N PRO A 173 1.26 11.17 -0.51
CA PRO A 173 0.61 11.55 -1.75
C PRO A 173 -0.82 10.99 -1.83
N THR A 174 -1.74 11.84 -2.26
CA THR A 174 -3.15 11.49 -2.39
C THR A 174 -3.67 11.94 -3.73
N GLY A 175 -4.35 11.04 -4.43
CA GLY A 175 -4.97 11.28 -5.72
C GLY A 175 -6.40 10.77 -5.76
N ILE A 176 -6.94 10.68 -6.97
CA ILE A 176 -8.21 10.01 -7.25
C ILE A 176 -7.98 8.89 -8.27
N TYR A 177 -8.84 7.89 -8.25
CA TYR A 177 -8.92 6.95 -9.36
C TYR A 177 -10.29 7.06 -10.04
N ALA A 178 -10.32 6.70 -11.31
CA ALA A 178 -11.56 6.55 -12.07
C ALA A 178 -11.67 5.13 -12.61
N SER A 179 -12.86 4.56 -12.47
CA SER A 179 -13.23 3.28 -13.08
C SER A 179 -14.33 3.52 -14.11
N PRO A 180 -14.40 2.72 -15.20
CA PRO A 180 -15.53 2.76 -16.15
C PRO A 180 -16.90 2.54 -15.50
N CYS A 181 -16.94 2.02 -14.27
CA CYS A 181 -18.16 1.86 -13.49
C CYS A 181 -18.64 3.17 -12.81
N GLU A 182 -17.82 4.22 -12.82
CA GLU A 182 -18.15 5.56 -12.32
C GLU A 182 -18.18 6.54 -13.50
N GLU A 183 -19.37 7.01 -13.89
CA GLU A 183 -19.47 8.19 -14.75
C GLU A 183 -18.89 9.39 -13.99
N ILE A 184 -17.72 9.87 -14.42
CA ILE A 184 -17.06 11.00 -13.78
C ILE A 184 -17.77 12.29 -14.19
N SER A 185 -18.53 12.89 -13.27
CA SER A 185 -18.99 14.27 -13.41
C SER A 185 -18.09 15.21 -12.59
N ILE A 186 -17.00 15.67 -13.20
CA ILE A 186 -16.14 16.68 -12.59
C ILE A 186 -16.87 18.03 -12.65
N SER A 187 -17.52 18.42 -11.56
CA SER A 187 -18.06 19.77 -11.42
C SER A 187 -16.94 20.73 -10.98
N GLY A 188 -16.32 21.38 -11.96
CA GLY A 188 -15.37 22.47 -11.70
C GLY A 188 -16.08 23.63 -10.99
N PHE A 189 -15.60 23.99 -9.81
CA PHE A 189 -16.01 25.20 -9.11
C PHE A 189 -15.15 26.37 -9.60
N ASP A 190 -15.71 27.22 -10.44
CA ASP A 190 -15.12 28.53 -10.73
C ASP A 190 -16.07 29.63 -10.26
N ARG A 191 -15.63 30.38 -9.24
CA ARG A 191 -16.30 31.60 -8.80
C ARG A 191 -15.85 32.71 -9.72
N HIS A 192 -16.80 33.22 -10.51
CA HIS A 192 -16.76 34.34 -11.45
C HIS A 192 -16.76 33.94 -12.94
N HIS A 193 -17.90 34.26 -13.57
CA HIS A 193 -18.11 34.37 -15.02
C HIS A 193 -18.22 33.10 -15.88
N ARG A 194 -19.44 32.56 -15.94
CA ARG A 194 -20.16 32.05 -17.12
C ARG A 194 -19.31 31.68 -18.37
N ILE A 195 -18.74 30.48 -18.40
CA ILE A 195 -18.64 29.54 -19.55
C ILE A 195 -18.63 28.12 -18.96
N LYS A 196 -19.63 27.29 -19.30
CA LYS A 196 -19.63 25.86 -18.97
C LYS A 196 -18.72 25.14 -19.96
N SER A 197 -17.46 24.92 -19.63
CA SER A 197 -16.62 23.95 -20.34
C SER A 197 -16.78 22.58 -19.67
N GLN A 198 -17.77 21.81 -20.13
CA GLN A 198 -17.82 20.37 -19.90
C GLN A 198 -16.65 19.75 -20.67
N VAL A 199 -15.58 19.37 -19.97
CA VAL A 199 -14.59 18.46 -20.55
C VAL A 199 -15.19 17.05 -20.44
N LEU A 200 -16.01 16.69 -21.42
CA LEU A 200 -16.39 15.31 -21.68
C LEU A 200 -15.16 14.60 -22.22
N LEU A 201 -14.40 13.94 -21.36
CA LEU A 201 -13.45 12.90 -21.77
C LEU A 201 -14.25 11.64 -22.11
N SER A 202 -15.03 11.70 -23.18
CA SER A 202 -15.62 10.52 -23.81
C SER A 202 -14.54 9.82 -24.62
N LYS A 203 -13.89 8.81 -24.04
CA LYS A 203 -13.26 7.79 -24.90
C LYS A 203 -14.39 6.95 -25.49
N SER A 204 -14.54 7.15 -26.80
CA SER A 204 -15.53 6.58 -27.69
C SER A 204 -15.68 5.05 -27.53
N LEU A 205 -16.93 4.60 -27.46
CA LEU A 205 -17.32 3.26 -27.87
C LEU A 205 -16.97 3.10 -29.35
N GLU A 206 -15.88 2.44 -29.69
CA GLU A 206 -15.76 1.79 -31.00
C GLU A 206 -15.21 0.35 -30.84
N LEU A 207 -16.10 -0.59 -31.16
CA LEU A 207 -15.88 -2.02 -31.41
C LEU A 207 -15.11 -2.81 -30.34
N ALA A 208 -15.85 -3.33 -29.36
CA ALA A 208 -15.41 -4.43 -28.52
C ALA A 208 -15.10 -5.67 -29.38
N ARG A 209 -13.81 -5.91 -29.61
CA ARG A 209 -13.27 -7.27 -29.76
C ARG A 209 -13.40 -7.99 -28.41
N PRO A 210 -13.59 -9.32 -28.37
CA PRO A 210 -13.93 -10.02 -27.13
C PRO A 210 -12.80 -10.12 -26.08
N ASP A 211 -11.60 -9.60 -26.36
CA ASP A 211 -10.39 -9.89 -25.57
C ASP A 211 -9.86 -8.70 -24.73
N VAL A 212 -10.65 -7.64 -24.50
CA VAL A 212 -10.22 -6.51 -23.66
C VAL A 212 -10.70 -6.70 -22.23
N PHE A 213 -9.75 -6.89 -21.31
CA PHE A 213 -9.97 -7.08 -19.88
C PHE A 213 -10.86 -5.96 -19.29
N PRO A 214 -11.93 -6.28 -18.54
CA PRO A 214 -12.98 -5.32 -18.16
C PRO A 214 -12.59 -4.34 -17.02
N HIS A 215 -11.32 -4.18 -16.68
CA HIS A 215 -10.89 -3.51 -15.44
C HIS A 215 -9.71 -2.55 -15.63
N GLU A 216 -9.69 -1.73 -16.69
CA GLU A 216 -8.70 -0.65 -16.79
C GLU A 216 -9.05 0.46 -15.77
N VAL A 217 -8.16 0.70 -14.80
CA VAL A 217 -8.30 1.77 -13.80
C VAL A 217 -7.29 2.86 -14.11
N ALA A 218 -7.76 4.11 -14.12
CA ALA A 218 -6.87 5.25 -14.26
C ALA A 218 -6.65 5.92 -12.89
N PHE A 219 -5.39 6.15 -12.54
CA PHE A 219 -4.97 6.82 -11.32
C PHE A 219 -4.46 8.24 -11.63
N TYR A 220 -4.85 9.23 -10.83
CA TYR A 220 -4.53 10.63 -11.05
C TYR A 220 -4.04 11.30 -9.75
N ASP A 221 -2.83 11.85 -9.79
CA ASP A 221 -2.24 12.54 -8.65
C ASP A 221 -2.69 13.99 -8.52
N ALA A 222 -2.81 14.44 -7.27
CA ALA A 222 -3.08 15.83 -6.94
C ALA A 222 -1.84 16.70 -7.13
N GLY A 223 -1.56 17.01 -8.40
CA GLY A 223 -0.43 17.84 -8.85
C GLY A 223 -0.28 17.94 -10.37
N SER A 224 -1.05 17.14 -11.13
CA SER A 224 -0.94 17.02 -12.59
C SER A 224 -2.07 17.73 -13.36
N PHE A 225 -2.77 18.68 -12.73
CA PHE A 225 -3.81 19.50 -13.35
C PHE A 225 -3.35 20.94 -13.58
#